data_AF-Q1JPP8-F1
#
_entry.id   AF-Q1JPP8-F1
#
_cell.length_a   1.000
_cell.length_b   1.000
_cell.length_c   1.000
_cell.angle_alpha   90.00
_cell.angle_beta   90.00
_cell.angle_gamma   90.00
#
_symmetry.space_group_name_H-M   'P 1'
#
loop_
_entity.id
_entity.type
_entity.pdbx_description
1 polymer ?
#
loop_
_entity_poly.entity_id
_entity_poly.type
_entity_poly.pdbx_seq_one_letter_code
_entity_poly.pdbx_strand_id
1 'polypeptide(L)' 'MEVVERKTEMAEEGCTTPRSTMYRIPVASVCPPPPRKKLMVVRKRDPPRNGYFQPPDLETLFYAQPRREACA' A
#
# COMPACT_ATOMS: atom_id res chain seq x y z
N MET A 1 37.24 6.62 54.24
CA MET A 1 36.67 6.50 52.89
C MET A 1 36.26 5.05 52.74
N GLU A 2 34.97 4.75 52.85
CA GLU A 2 34.43 3.40 52.64
C GLU A 2 33.19 3.58 51.78
N VAL A 3 33.17 2.86 50.66
CA VAL A 3 32.20 2.91 49.59
C VAL A 3 31.03 1.99 49.94
N VAL A 4 29.81 2.49 49.90
CA VAL A 4 28.65 1.68 49.47
C VAL A 4 27.89 2.54 48.48
N GLU A 5 28.35 2.51 47.23
CA GLU A 5 27.46 2.73 46.10
C GLU A 5 26.36 1.69 46.22
N ARG A 6 25.16 2.13 46.62
CA ARG A 6 23.98 1.28 46.52
C ARG A 6 23.69 1.13 45.03
N LYS A 7 24.25 0.06 44.47
CA LYS A 7 24.08 -0.46 43.11
C LYS A 7 22.62 -0.32 42.68
N THR A 8 22.40 0.48 41.64
CA THR A 8 21.13 0.62 40.94
C THR A 8 20.84 -0.66 40.17
N GLU A 9 20.28 -1.66 40.83
CA GLU A 9 19.80 -2.91 40.20
C GLU A 9 18.52 -2.71 39.34
N MET A 10 18.34 -1.54 38.72
CA MET A 10 17.28 -1.32 37.73
C MET A 10 17.79 -1.36 36.28
N ALA A 11 19.09 -1.55 36.04
CA ALA A 11 19.67 -1.49 34.69
C ALA A 11 19.69 -2.84 33.94
N GLU A 12 19.46 -3.98 34.62
CA GLU A 12 19.48 -5.31 33.97
C GLU A 12 18.17 -5.60 33.21
N GLU A 13 17.08 -4.93 33.57
CA GLU A 13 15.84 -4.98 32.81
C GLU A 13 15.94 -3.99 31.66
N GLY A 14 16.47 -4.45 30.52
CA GLY A 14 16.42 -3.69 29.28
C GLY A 14 15.00 -3.20 28.97
N CYS A 15 14.86 -2.23 28.06
CA CYS A 15 13.56 -1.70 27.66
C CYS A 15 12.62 -2.83 27.22
N THR A 16 11.69 -3.23 28.09
CA THR A 16 10.72 -4.29 27.83
C THR A 16 9.32 -3.71 27.79
N THR A 17 8.48 -4.28 26.93
CA THR A 17 7.06 -3.94 26.89
C THR A 17 6.39 -4.39 28.20
N PRO A 18 5.64 -3.52 28.91
CA PRO A 18 4.91 -3.90 30.11
C PRO A 18 4.02 -5.11 29.86
N ARG A 19 4.27 -6.21 30.59
CA ARG A 19 3.53 -7.47 30.41
C ARG A 19 2.27 -7.58 31.27
N SER A 20 2.10 -6.64 32.21
CA SER A 20 0.96 -6.60 33.14
C SER A 20 -0.36 -6.52 32.41
N THR A 21 -1.34 -7.30 32.87
CA THR A 21 -2.68 -7.41 32.29
C THR A 21 -3.44 -6.08 32.34
N MET A 22 -3.14 -5.22 33.31
CA MET A 22 -3.73 -3.89 33.45
C MET A 22 -3.50 -3.00 32.21
N TYR A 23 -2.39 -3.21 31.49
CA TYR A 23 -2.02 -2.41 30.32
C TYR A 23 -2.28 -3.14 29.00
N ARG A 24 -2.90 -4.33 29.01
CA ARG A 24 -3.20 -5.07 27.79
C ARG A 24 -4.48 -4.53 27.14
N ILE A 25 -4.39 -4.17 25.87
CA ILE A 25 -5.56 -3.87 25.04
C ILE A 25 -6.35 -5.17 24.87
N PRO A 26 -7.68 -5.18 25.13
CA PRO A 26 -8.52 -6.35 24.91
C PRO A 26 -8.44 -6.82 23.45
N VAL A 27 -8.29 -8.13 23.26
CA VAL A 27 -8.35 -8.71 21.91
C VAL A 27 -9.80 -8.70 21.45
N ALA A 28 -10.07 -8.08 20.29
CA ALA A 28 -11.36 -8.22 19.64
C ALA A 28 -11.55 -9.67 19.20
N SER A 29 -12.57 -10.36 19.74
CA SER A 29 -12.89 -11.75 19.40
C SER A 29 -13.60 -11.89 18.05
N VAL A 30 -14.23 -10.82 17.58
CA VAL A 30 -14.98 -10.78 16.33
C VAL A 30 -14.14 -10.09 15.27
N CYS A 31 -13.93 -10.80 14.16
CA CYS A 31 -13.28 -10.23 12.98
C CYS A 31 -14.06 -9.00 12.50
N PRO A 32 -13.40 -7.88 12.16
CA PRO A 32 -14.08 -6.74 11.56
C PRO A 32 -14.81 -7.18 10.28
N PRO A 33 -15.94 -6.53 9.94
CA PRO A 33 -16.65 -6.83 8.70
C PRO A 33 -15.73 -6.61 7.48
N PRO A 34 -15.94 -7.36 6.39
CA PRO A 34 -15.14 -7.19 5.19
C PRO A 34 -15.29 -5.76 4.63
N PRO A 35 -14.25 -5.23 3.96
CA PRO A 35 -14.34 -3.93 3.28
C PRO A 35 -15.54 -3.90 2.32
N ARG A 36 -16.41 -2.89 2.49
CA ARG A 36 -17.56 -2.71 1.60
C ARG A 36 -17.10 -2.06 0.29
N LYS A 37 -17.38 -2.70 -0.85
CA LYS A 37 -17.29 -2.04 -2.15
C LYS A 37 -18.34 -0.94 -2.19
N LYS A 38 -17.93 0.29 -2.55
CA LYS A 38 -18.89 1.36 -2.84
C LYS A 38 -19.74 0.93 -4.02
N LEU A 39 -21.05 1.16 -3.95
CA LEU A 39 -21.91 1.02 -5.11
C LEU A 39 -21.40 1.99 -6.18
N MET A 40 -20.97 1.46 -7.33
CA MET A 40 -20.72 2.29 -8.49
C MET A 40 -22.08 2.81 -8.95
N VAL A 41 -22.43 4.04 -8.58
CA VAL A 41 -23.51 4.75 -9.26
C VAL A 41 -23.01 5.02 -10.66
N VAL A 42 -23.23 4.08 -11.57
CA VAL A 42 -23.04 4.30 -13.00
C VAL A 42 -24.14 5.27 -13.41
N ARG A 43 -23.91 6.57 -13.17
CA ARG A 43 -24.65 7.57 -13.92
C ARG A 43 -24.28 7.34 -15.38
N LYS A 44 -25.29 7.18 -16.24
CA LYS A 44 -25.10 7.30 -17.69
C LYS A 44 -24.45 8.67 -17.90
N ARG A 45 -23.14 8.68 -18.06
CA ARG A 45 -22.38 9.86 -18.42
C ARG A 45 -22.37 9.89 -19.94
N ASP A 46 -22.61 11.07 -20.49
CA ASP A 46 -22.33 11.29 -21.90
C ASP A 46 -20.85 11.00 -22.16
N PRO A 47 -20.52 10.49 -23.36
CA PRO A 47 -19.12 10.30 -23.74
C PRO A 47 -18.36 11.63 -23.64
N PRO A 48 -17.03 11.60 -23.43
CA PRO A 48 -16.25 12.82 -23.36
C PRO A 48 -16.38 13.63 -24.66
N ARG A 49 -16.45 14.96 -24.54
CA ARG A 49 -16.71 15.88 -25.67
C ARG A 49 -15.74 15.75 -26.84
N ASN A 50 -14.50 15.33 -26.57
CA ASN A 50 -13.43 15.17 -27.55
C ASN A 50 -13.20 13.70 -27.94
N GLY A 51 -14.17 12.83 -27.64
CA GLY A 51 -13.99 11.39 -27.75
C GLY A 51 -13.06 10.84 -26.66
N TYR A 52 -12.64 9.59 -26.82
CA TYR A 52 -11.71 8.94 -25.91
C TYR A 52 -10.27 9.26 -26.30
N PHE A 53 -9.35 8.35 -26.03
CA PHE A 53 -8.00 8.40 -26.55
C PHE A 53 -8.01 8.70 -28.06
N GLN A 54 -7.36 9.80 -28.45
CA GLN A 54 -7.10 10.16 -29.84
C GLN A 54 -5.71 9.62 -30.18
N PRO A 55 -5.58 8.42 -30.78
CA PRO A 55 -4.28 7.92 -31.17
C PRO A 55 -3.64 8.89 -32.17
N PRO A 56 -2.31 9.03 -32.17
CA PRO A 56 -1.61 9.63 -33.29
C PRO A 56 -1.84 8.81 -34.57
N ASP A 57 -1.56 9.39 -35.72
CA ASP A 57 -1.63 8.69 -36.99
C ASP A 57 -0.75 7.43 -36.96
N LEU A 58 -1.38 6.25 -37.03
CA LEU A 58 -0.70 4.96 -36.95
C LEU A 58 0.11 4.66 -38.21
N GLU A 59 -0.22 5.29 -39.35
CA GLU A 59 0.51 5.11 -40.60
C GLU A 59 1.99 5.49 -40.43
N THR A 60 2.27 6.48 -39.58
CA THR A 60 3.64 6.88 -39.23
C THR A 60 4.46 5.76 -38.58
N LEU A 61 3.83 4.86 -37.82
CA LEU A 61 4.50 3.71 -37.20
C LEU A 61 4.92 2.67 -38.24
N PHE A 62 4.12 2.49 -39.30
CA PHE A 62 4.40 1.55 -40.37
C PHE A 62 5.48 2.05 -41.34
N TYR A 63 5.58 3.37 -41.56
CA TYR A 63 6.60 3.96 -42.42
C TYR A 63 7.96 4.16 -41.72
N ALA A 64 7.99 4.25 -40.38
CA ALA A 64 9.23 4.45 -39.62
C ALA A 64 10.13 3.21 -39.55
N GLN A 65 9.65 2.03 -39.97
CA GLN A 65 10.43 0.79 -39.94
C GLN A 65 10.74 0.35 -41.38
N PRO A 66 12.02 0.17 -41.74
CA PRO A 66 12.37 -0.57 -42.95
C PRO A 66 11.69 -1.94 -42.87
N ARG A 67 10.77 -2.22 -43.79
CA ARG A 67 10.19 -3.56 -43.91
C ARG A 67 11.34 -4.52 -44.21
N ARG A 68 11.62 -5.43 -43.27
CA ARG A 68 12.45 -6.59 -43.56
C ARG A 68 11.58 -7.52 -44.40
N GLU A 69 11.87 -7.60 -45.69
CA GLU A 69 11.34 -8.68 -46.51
C GLU A 69 11.92 -9.99 -45.96
N ALA A 70 11.04 -10.92 -45.61
CA ALA A 70 11.45 -12.30 -45.36
C ALA A 70 11.60 -12.96 -46.74
N CYS A 71 12.79 -13.44 -47.07
CA CYS A 71 12.96 -14.33 -48.23
C CYS A 71 12.19 -15.63 -47.93
N ALA A 72 11.44 -16.10 -48.94
CA ALA A 72 10.76 -17.39 -48.93
C ALA A 72 11.76 -18.55 -48.97
#